data_AF-A0A183AKT3-F1
#
_entry.id   AF-A0A183AKT3-F1
#
_cell.length_a   1.000
_cell.length_b   1.000
_cell.length_c   1.000
_cell.angle_alpha   90.00
_cell.angle_beta   90.00
_cell.angle_gamma   90.00
#
_symmetry.space_group_name_H-M   'P 1'
#
loop_
_entity.id
_entity.type
_entity.pdbx_description
1 polymer ?
#
loop_
_entity_poly.entity_id
_entity_poly.type
_entity_poly.pdbx_seq_one_letter_code
_entity_poly.pdbx_strand_id
1 'polypeptide(L)'
;MQSVNCLAAEDSNLMHQLMRMYDAEYTDARLLDQGISVDDTEAIAIVESGTMSVGGHFVVPLSWKKGVNTDMGNYASALSRLNSLERRLINDESLRFRYTQTMKMTIEKGNAVPVPGEQLQCDFHPRWYLPHHALLKPKCRKSCV
;
A
#
# COMPACT_ATOMS: atom_id res chain seq x y z
N MET A 1 -44.34 -16.15 22.61
CA MET A 1 -42.95 -16.39 22.18
C MET A 1 -43.00 -17.12 20.84
N GLN A 2 -42.82 -16.42 19.72
CA GLN A 2 -42.67 -17.05 18.41
C GLN A 2 -41.18 -17.18 18.12
N SER A 3 -40.72 -18.42 18.00
CA SER A 3 -39.36 -18.77 17.60
C SER A 3 -39.13 -18.30 16.17
N VAL A 4 -38.18 -17.39 15.98
CA VAL A 4 -37.71 -16.99 14.65
C VAL A 4 -36.83 -18.13 14.14
N ASN A 5 -37.39 -18.93 13.24
CA ASN A 5 -36.68 -20.03 12.61
C ASN A 5 -35.77 -19.44 11.53
N CYS A 6 -34.50 -19.20 11.85
CA CYS A 6 -33.50 -18.82 10.87
C CYS A 6 -33.13 -20.07 10.05
N LEU A 7 -33.82 -20.28 8.93
CA LEU A 7 -33.38 -21.24 7.94
C LEU A 7 -32.06 -20.73 7.38
N ALA A 8 -30.97 -21.37 7.80
CA ALA A 8 -29.68 -21.32 7.13
C ALA A 8 -29.84 -22.02 5.77
N ALA A 9 -30.53 -21.37 4.84
CA ALA A 9 -30.43 -21.70 3.44
C ALA A 9 -29.15 -21.02 2.95
N GLU A 10 -28.10 -21.80 2.74
CA GLU A 10 -26.97 -21.37 1.92
C GLU A 10 -27.53 -21.09 0.52
N ASP A 11 -27.87 -19.82 0.27
CA ASP A 11 -28.40 -19.38 -1.01
C ASP A 11 -27.25 -19.37 -2.03
N SER A 12 -26.98 -20.55 -2.59
CA SER A 12 -25.97 -20.79 -3.62
C SER A 12 -26.11 -19.84 -4.81
N ASN A 13 -27.33 -19.31 -5.05
CA ASN A 13 -27.59 -18.32 -6.09
C ASN A 13 -27.00 -16.95 -5.76
N LEU A 14 -27.12 -16.50 -4.49
CA LEU A 14 -26.49 -15.27 -4.03
C LEU A 14 -24.96 -15.39 -4.09
N MET A 15 -24.40 -16.52 -3.67
CA MET A 15 -22.97 -16.78 -3.78
C MET A 15 -22.50 -16.80 -5.24
N HIS A 16 -23.27 -17.41 -6.15
CA HIS A 16 -22.97 -17.37 -7.59
C HIS A 16 -23.04 -15.95 -8.18
N GLN A 17 -23.99 -15.14 -7.74
CA GLN A 17 -24.11 -13.75 -8.19
C GLN A 17 -22.94 -12.91 -7.68
N LEU A 18 -22.57 -13.05 -6.40
CA LEU A 18 -21.39 -12.39 -5.83
C LEU A 18 -20.11 -12.83 -6.55
N MET A 19 -19.92 -14.14 -6.74
CA MET A 19 -18.73 -14.67 -7.43
C MET A 19 -18.62 -14.10 -8.85
N ARG A 20 -19.72 -14.05 -9.61
CA ARG A 20 -19.73 -13.45 -10.96
C ARG A 20 -19.37 -11.96 -10.96
N MET A 21 -19.83 -11.20 -9.96
CA MET A 21 -19.46 -9.79 -9.86
C MET A 21 -17.97 -9.63 -9.52
N TYR A 22 -17.46 -10.42 -8.57
CA TYR A 22 -16.04 -10.45 -8.23
C TYR A 22 -15.17 -10.87 -9.42
N ASP A 23 -15.55 -11.93 -10.14
CA ASP A 23 -14.82 -12.43 -11.31
C ASP A 23 -14.75 -11.39 -12.44
N ALA A 24 -15.81 -10.58 -12.61
CA ALA A 24 -15.87 -9.54 -13.61
C ALA A 24 -14.99 -8.32 -13.25
N GLU A 25 -14.92 -7.97 -11.95
CA GLU A 25 -14.10 -6.86 -11.46
C GLU A 25 -12.61 -7.24 -11.30
N TYR A 26 -12.33 -8.53 -11.07
CA TYR A 26 -10.99 -9.07 -10.84
C TYR A 26 -10.59 -10.11 -11.89
N THR A 27 -10.85 -9.85 -13.17
CA THR A 27 -10.37 -10.69 -14.28
C THR A 27 -8.85 -10.88 -14.26
N ASP A 28 -8.09 -9.88 -13.79
CA ASP A 28 -6.64 -9.96 -13.60
C ASP A 28 -6.23 -11.00 -12.54
N ALA A 29 -7.09 -11.30 -11.54
CA ALA A 29 -6.82 -12.36 -10.57
C ALA A 29 -6.86 -13.75 -11.22
N ARG A 30 -7.61 -13.93 -12.33
CA ARG A 30 -7.58 -15.15 -13.13
C ARG A 30 -6.34 -15.24 -14.02
N LEU A 31 -5.69 -14.12 -14.33
CA LEU A 31 -4.38 -14.14 -15.01
C LEU A 31 -3.27 -14.66 -14.09
N LEU A 32 -3.44 -14.60 -12.76
CA LEU A 32 -2.52 -15.26 -11.81
C LEU A 32 -2.58 -16.80 -11.92
N ASP A 33 -3.66 -17.36 -12.48
CA ASP A 33 -3.78 -18.80 -12.79
C ASP A 33 -2.94 -19.18 -14.03
N GLN A 34 -2.48 -18.20 -14.81
CA GLN A 34 -1.47 -18.38 -15.87
C GLN A 34 -0.06 -18.43 -15.25
N GLY A 35 0.21 -19.45 -14.46
CA GLY A 35 1.55 -19.78 -13.96
C GLY A 35 2.24 -18.65 -13.21
N ILE A 36 1.98 -18.56 -11.90
CA ILE A 36 2.71 -17.67 -10.98
C ILE A 36 4.22 -17.83 -11.21
N SER A 37 4.93 -16.74 -11.46
CA SER A 37 6.37 -16.80 -11.68
C SER A 37 7.09 -17.23 -10.41
N VAL A 38 8.34 -17.70 -10.55
CA VAL A 38 9.18 -18.04 -9.37
C VAL A 38 9.34 -16.82 -8.46
N ASP A 39 9.52 -15.63 -9.05
CA ASP A 39 9.65 -14.37 -8.31
C ASP A 39 8.36 -14.01 -7.56
N ASP A 40 7.20 -14.21 -8.18
CA ASP A 40 5.90 -13.91 -7.55
C ASP A 40 5.59 -14.90 -6.42
N THR A 41 5.92 -16.18 -6.62
CA THR A 41 5.76 -17.22 -5.59
C THR A 41 6.59 -16.88 -4.35
N GLU A 42 7.82 -16.39 -4.57
CA GLU A 42 8.68 -15.95 -3.48
C GLU A 42 8.16 -14.68 -2.79
N ALA A 43 7.68 -13.71 -3.57
CA ALA A 43 7.10 -12.49 -3.04
C ALA A 43 5.88 -12.79 -2.16
N ILE A 44 5.00 -13.70 -2.60
CA ILE A 44 3.85 -14.19 -1.84
C ILE A 44 4.31 -14.81 -0.53
N ALA A 45 5.30 -15.72 -0.56
CA ALA A 45 5.81 -16.36 0.64
C ALA A 45 6.38 -15.35 1.66
N ILE A 46 7.08 -14.30 1.20
CA ILE A 46 7.58 -13.21 2.07
C ILE A 46 6.40 -12.47 2.72
N VAL A 47 5.40 -12.10 1.92
CA VAL A 47 4.21 -11.37 2.40
C VAL A 47 3.43 -12.21 3.41
N GLU A 48 3.10 -13.46 3.07
CA GLU A 48 2.31 -14.34 3.95
C GLU A 48 3.01 -14.63 5.27
N SER A 49 4.33 -14.88 5.24
CA SER A 49 5.09 -15.22 6.45
C SER A 49 5.38 -14.03 7.36
N GLY A 50 5.55 -12.82 6.81
CA GLY A 50 5.94 -11.65 7.59
C GLY A 50 4.82 -10.64 7.86
N THR A 51 3.64 -10.80 7.28
CA THR A 51 2.52 -9.89 7.53
C THR A 51 2.00 -10.05 8.95
N MET A 52 1.91 -8.95 9.69
CA MET A 52 1.41 -8.95 11.07
C MET A 52 0.45 -7.78 11.32
N SER A 53 -0.48 -7.97 12.25
CA SER A 53 -1.35 -6.89 12.72
C SER A 53 -0.73 -6.22 13.94
N VAL A 54 -0.41 -4.93 13.83
CA VAL A 54 0.17 -4.12 14.89
C VAL A 54 -0.69 -2.88 15.07
N GLY A 55 -1.31 -2.72 16.24
CA GLY A 55 -2.10 -1.52 16.56
C GLY A 55 -3.27 -1.25 15.61
N GLY A 56 -3.88 -2.28 15.02
CA GLY A 56 -4.96 -2.14 14.03
C GLY A 56 -4.50 -1.89 12.59
N HIS A 57 -3.18 -1.91 12.34
CA HIS A 57 -2.59 -1.80 11.01
C HIS A 57 -1.95 -3.11 10.58
N PHE A 58 -2.03 -3.44 9.30
CA PHE A 58 -1.23 -4.54 8.73
C PHE A 58 0.16 -4.01 8.38
N VAL A 59 1.17 -4.60 8.97
CA VAL A 59 2.57 -4.39 8.63
C VAL A 59 2.97 -5.51 7.69
N VAL A 60 3.31 -5.17 6.45
CA VAL A 60 3.68 -6.11 5.40
C VAL A 60 5.17 -5.93 5.09
N PRO A 61 5.97 -7.00 5.05
CA PRO A 61 7.38 -6.90 4.67
C PRO A 61 7.52 -6.53 3.19
N LEU A 62 8.61 -5.85 2.86
CA LEU A 62 8.95 -5.58 1.46
C LEU A 62 9.35 -6.89 0.77
N SER A 63 8.62 -7.28 -0.27
CA SER A 63 8.82 -8.50 -1.06
C SER A 63 9.93 -8.33 -2.10
N TRP A 64 11.13 -7.98 -1.66
CA TRP A 64 12.29 -7.83 -2.54
C TRP A 64 12.67 -9.18 -3.18
N LYS A 65 13.09 -9.15 -4.46
CA LYS A 65 13.65 -10.33 -5.11
C LYS A 65 14.93 -10.77 -4.38
N LYS A 66 15.13 -12.09 -4.27
CA LYS A 66 16.38 -12.67 -3.79
C LYS A 66 17.57 -12.20 -4.61
N GLY A 67 18.68 -11.90 -3.95
CA GLY A 67 19.92 -11.47 -4.61
C GLY A 67 19.93 -10.02 -5.10
N VAL A 68 18.90 -9.21 -4.80
CA VAL A 68 18.98 -7.77 -4.99
C VAL A 68 20.11 -7.23 -4.11
N ASN A 69 21.14 -6.67 -4.75
CA ASN A 69 22.21 -5.99 -4.05
C ASN A 69 21.62 -4.74 -3.38
N THR A 70 21.33 -4.88 -2.08
CA THR A 70 20.83 -3.80 -1.24
C THR A 70 21.97 -3.05 -0.54
N ASP A 71 23.22 -3.40 -0.82
CA ASP A 71 24.40 -2.78 -0.21
C ASP A 71 24.63 -1.37 -0.76
N MET A 72 24.38 -1.18 -2.07
CA MET A 72 24.34 0.15 -2.68
C MET A 72 23.02 0.83 -2.34
N GLY A 73 22.99 1.57 -1.24
CA GLY A 73 21.79 2.30 -0.83
C GLY A 73 21.35 3.37 -1.84
N ASN A 74 20.09 3.81 -1.73
CA ASN A 74 19.48 4.73 -2.73
C ASN A 74 19.40 6.21 -2.28
N TYR A 75 20.21 6.61 -1.30
CA TYR A 75 20.14 7.94 -0.68
C TYR A 75 20.24 9.09 -1.70
N ALA A 76 21.22 9.06 -2.61
CA ALA A 76 21.40 10.10 -3.62
C ALA A 76 20.15 10.27 -4.51
N SER A 77 19.53 9.15 -4.90
CA SER A 77 18.28 9.17 -5.67
C SER A 77 17.10 9.68 -4.84
N ALA A 78 17.01 9.29 -3.58
CA ALA A 78 15.97 9.74 -2.67
C ALA A 78 16.05 11.25 -2.41
N LEU A 79 17.25 11.77 -2.17
CA LEU A 79 17.52 13.20 -1.98
C LEU A 79 17.18 14.00 -3.26
N SER A 80 17.59 13.51 -4.43
CA SER A 80 17.24 14.15 -5.71
C SER A 80 15.72 14.24 -5.93
N ARG A 81 14.99 13.17 -5.60
CA ARG A 81 13.52 13.16 -5.65
C ARG A 81 12.90 14.13 -4.65
N LEU A 82 13.42 14.20 -3.42
CA LEU A 82 12.96 15.12 -2.40
C LEU A 82 13.12 16.58 -2.86
N ASN A 83 14.30 16.95 -3.34
CA ASN A 83 14.57 18.30 -3.86
C ASN A 83 13.65 18.65 -5.04
N SER A 84 13.34 17.66 -5.90
CA SER A 84 12.44 17.86 -7.03
C SER A 84 10.99 18.06 -6.58
N LEU A 85 10.55 17.31 -5.56
CA LEU A 85 9.24 17.48 -4.93
C LEU A 85 9.12 18.85 -4.26
N GLU A 86 10.14 19.26 -3.51
CA GLU A 86 10.20 20.57 -2.86
C GLU A 86 10.01 21.71 -3.87
N ARG A 87 10.78 21.72 -4.97
CA ARG A 87 10.63 22.73 -6.04
C ARG A 87 9.21 22.76 -6.61
N ARG A 88 8.57 21.59 -6.81
CA ARG A 88 7.18 21.51 -7.29
C ARG A 88 6.19 22.09 -6.27
N LEU A 89 6.37 21.81 -4.99
CA LEU A 89 5.52 22.34 -3.92
C LEU A 89 5.70 23.86 -3.73
N ILE A 90 6.89 24.39 -3.97
CA ILE A 90 7.13 25.84 -3.96
C ILE A 90 6.38 26.51 -5.13
N ASN A 91 6.44 25.91 -6.31
CA ASN A 91 5.87 26.49 -7.53
C ASN A 91 4.36 26.29 -7.70
N ASP A 92 3.76 25.32 -7.01
CA ASP A 92 2.32 25.00 -7.09
C ASP A 92 1.69 24.98 -5.69
N GLU A 93 1.01 26.08 -5.35
CA GLU A 93 0.37 26.25 -4.04
C GLU A 93 -0.79 25.26 -3.80
N SER A 94 -1.55 24.92 -4.84
CA SER A 94 -2.66 23.95 -4.74
C SER A 94 -2.12 22.56 -4.43
N LEU A 95 -1.04 22.17 -5.11
CA LEU A 95 -0.32 20.94 -4.82
C LEU A 95 0.23 20.93 -3.39
N ARG A 96 0.85 22.03 -2.95
CA ARG A 96 1.39 22.18 -1.59
C ARG A 96 0.34 21.99 -0.52
N PHE A 97 -0.81 22.66 -0.67
CA PHE A 97 -1.92 22.54 0.27
C PHE A 97 -2.38 21.08 0.41
N ARG A 98 -2.64 20.42 -0.72
CA ARG A 98 -3.10 19.02 -0.74
C ARG A 98 -2.07 18.06 -0.17
N TYR A 99 -0.80 18.23 -0.55
CA TYR A 99 0.30 17.40 -0.06
C TYR A 99 0.44 17.51 1.46
N THR A 100 0.40 18.73 1.99
CA THR A 100 0.49 18.99 3.44
C THR A 100 -0.65 18.31 4.18
N GLN A 101 -1.88 18.40 3.67
CA GLN A 101 -3.03 17.75 4.27
C GLN A 101 -2.88 16.22 4.27
N THR A 102 -2.45 15.63 3.14
CA THR A 102 -2.20 14.19 3.07
C THR A 102 -1.12 13.74 4.05
N MET A 103 0.01 14.44 4.12
CA MET A 103 1.10 14.09 5.04
C MET A 103 0.67 14.14 6.51
N LYS A 104 -0.07 15.19 6.90
CA LYS A 104 -0.64 15.29 8.25
C LYS A 104 -1.53 14.09 8.56
N MET A 105 -2.48 13.78 7.67
CA MET A 105 -3.38 12.63 7.83
C MET A 105 -2.64 11.30 7.89
N THR A 106 -1.57 11.11 7.11
CA THR A 106 -0.75 9.89 7.12
C THR A 106 -0.08 9.71 8.49
N ILE A 107 0.44 10.78 9.07
CA ILE A 107 1.09 10.77 10.39
C ILE A 107 0.06 10.57 11.51
N GLU A 108 -1.05 11.32 11.47
CA GLU A 108 -2.15 11.22 12.45
C GLU A 108 -2.76 9.81 12.50
N LYS A 109 -2.83 9.12 11.35
CA LYS A 109 -3.31 7.74 11.25
C LYS A 109 -2.26 6.69 11.64
N GLY A 110 -1.04 7.10 12.01
CA GLY A 110 0.04 6.16 12.35
C GLY A 110 0.60 5.38 11.16
N ASN A 111 0.25 5.73 9.92
CA ASN A 111 0.78 5.08 8.72
C ASN A 111 2.24 5.49 8.43
N ALA A 112 2.69 6.60 9.01
CA ALA A 112 4.08 7.02 9.01
C ALA A 112 4.41 7.65 10.37
N VAL A 113 5.60 7.38 10.90
CA VAL A 113 6.10 7.97 12.14
C VAL A 113 7.41 8.72 11.88
N PRO A 114 7.68 9.82 12.59
CA PRO A 114 9.00 10.44 12.56
C PRO A 114 10.06 9.42 12.97
N VAL A 115 11.21 9.45 12.29
CA VAL A 115 12.36 8.62 12.69
C VAL A 115 12.84 9.12 14.06
N PRO A 116 12.94 8.25 15.08
CA PRO A 116 13.46 8.61 16.40
C PRO A 116 14.85 9.25 16.31
N GLY A 117 15.13 10.25 17.14
CA GLY A 117 16.39 11.01 17.08
C GLY A 117 17.62 10.15 17.34
N GLU A 118 17.48 9.08 18.12
CA GLU A 118 18.52 8.09 18.40
C GLU A 118 18.91 7.31 17.13
N GLN A 119 17.98 7.15 16.19
CA GLN A 119 18.21 6.53 14.88
C GLN A 119 18.73 7.53 13.84
N LEU A 120 18.90 8.80 14.19
CA LEU A 120 19.50 9.81 13.29
C LEU A 120 21.01 10.00 13.52
N GLN A 121 21.61 9.23 14.44
CA GLN A 121 23.05 9.27 14.68
C GLN A 121 23.85 8.84 13.43
N CYS A 122 25.06 9.38 13.27
CA CYS A 122 25.88 9.29 12.06
C CYS A 122 26.15 7.86 11.52
N ASP A 123 25.91 6.82 12.32
CA ASP A 123 26.14 5.43 11.92
C ASP A 123 24.87 4.75 11.39
N PHE A 124 23.70 5.38 11.55
CA PHE A 124 22.43 4.86 11.07
C PHE A 124 21.99 5.60 9.81
N HIS A 125 22.35 5.04 8.65
CA HIS A 125 21.84 5.49 7.37
C HIS A 125 20.91 4.40 6.86
N PRO A 126 19.59 4.66 6.73
CA PRO A 126 18.70 3.75 6.03
C PRO A 126 19.31 3.40 4.68
N ARG A 127 19.66 2.13 4.45
CA ARG A 127 20.21 1.71 3.15
C ARG A 127 19.21 2.01 2.03
N TRP A 128 17.91 1.96 2.33
CA TRP A 128 16.86 2.16 1.35
C TRP A 128 15.75 3.09 1.84
N TYR A 129 15.49 4.11 1.04
CA TYR A 129 14.41 5.07 1.20
C TYR A 129 13.29 4.72 0.21
N LEU A 130 12.06 4.64 0.71
CA LEU A 130 10.90 4.42 -0.14
C LEU A 130 10.57 5.69 -0.94
N PRO A 131 10.36 5.59 -2.26
CA PRO A 131 9.93 6.73 -3.04
C PRO A 131 8.55 7.21 -2.57
N HIS A 132 8.49 8.41 -2.02
CA HIS A 132 7.22 9.04 -1.67
C HIS A 132 6.68 9.83 -2.87
N HIS A 133 5.77 9.23 -3.63
CA HIS A 133 5.01 9.97 -4.62
C HIS A 133 3.84 10.68 -3.95
N ALA A 134 3.67 11.97 -4.25
CA ALA A 134 2.46 12.71 -3.89
C ALA A 134 1.25 12.11 -4.62
N LEU A 135 0.65 11.06 -4.06
CA LEU A 135 -0.57 10.46 -4.58
C LEU A 135 -1.73 11.43 -4.38
N LEU A 136 -1.93 12.29 -5.37
CA LEU A 136 -3.12 13.09 -5.48
C LEU A 136 -4.25 12.15 -5.88
N LYS A 137 -5.09 11.72 -4.93
CA LYS A 137 -6.39 11.12 -5.27
C LYS A 137 -7.07 12.10 -6.24
N PRO A 138 -7.30 11.75 -7.52
CA PRO A 138 -8.09 12.61 -8.39
C PRO A 138 -9.45 12.80 -7.72
N LYS A 139 -10.05 13.98 -7.84
CA LYS A 139 -11.45 14.15 -7.43
C LYS A 139 -12.24 13.13 -8.26
N CYS A 140 -12.73 12.06 -7.63
CA CYS A 140 -13.75 11.21 -8.23
C CYS A 140 -14.87 12.16 -8.65
N ARG A 141 -15.02 12.39 -9.96
CA ARG A 141 -16.22 13.00 -10.48
C ARG A 141 -17.33 12.03 -10.10
N LYS A 142 -18.15 12.39 -9.12
CA LYS A 142 -19.37 11.66 -8.82
C LYS A 142 -20.27 11.80 -10.04
N SER A 143 -20.14 10.87 -10.99
CA SER A 143 -21.19 10.56 -11.94
C SER A 143 -21.59 9.13 -11.63
N CYS A 144 -22.31 8.98 -10.52
CA CYS A 144 -23.21 7.87 -10.33
C CYS A 144 -24.53 8.33 -10.95
N VAL A 145 -24.89 7.74 -12.09
CA VAL A 145 -26.28 7.58 -12.53
C VAL A 145 -26.56 6.08 -12.41
#